data_AF-A0A073IHQ9-F1
#
_entry.id   AF-A0A073IHQ9-F1
#
_cell.length_a   1.000
_cell.length_b   1.000
_cell.length_c   1.000
_cell.angle_alpha   90.00
_cell.angle_beta   90.00
_cell.angle_gamma   90.00
#
_symmetry.space_group_name_H-M   'P 1'
#
loop_
_entity.id
_entity.type
_entity.pdbx_description
1 polymer ?
#
loop_
_entity_poly.entity_id
_entity_poly.type
_entity_poly.pdbx_seq_one_letter_code
_entity_poly.pdbx_strand_id
1 'polypeptide(L)'
;MSVRFVLGACALAAVAACQPAAPEDSRFGVGFDQTFDAQRANRDVALTTGQQTVPAAPGVSARSLPATGSAADTAAQTTAILAQTGQPADAERLAAAAANSGVPPVEASPSNPPPAVVNSATGISQENSFDAVTGQRSIESDAARIAANRAQYQVIQPQALPERSETGPNIVAYALASSHPVGTKLYKRSRFNATKKFERSCGKFPHLDQAQSEFLAAGGPQKDRNGMDPDGDGYACSWDPSVYRTLGN
;
A
#
# COMPACT_ATOMS: atom_id res chain seq x y z
N MET A 1 -29.22 21.39 -62.42
CA MET A 1 -28.70 20.33 -61.53
C MET A 1 -29.12 18.99 -62.10
N SER A 2 -28.17 18.24 -62.68
CA SER A 2 -28.48 17.04 -63.47
C SER A 2 -29.00 15.91 -62.58
N VAL A 3 -30.03 15.19 -63.02
CA VAL A 3 -30.68 14.04 -62.35
C VAL A 3 -29.70 12.99 -61.80
N ARG A 4 -28.51 12.87 -62.42
CA ARG A 4 -27.41 12.02 -61.96
C ARG A 4 -26.82 12.42 -60.61
N PHE A 5 -26.76 13.72 -60.30
CA PHE A 5 -26.30 14.21 -58.99
C PHE A 5 -27.32 13.96 -57.89
N VAL A 6 -28.61 14.04 -58.21
CA VAL A 6 -29.69 13.78 -57.25
C VAL A 6 -29.72 12.29 -56.89
N LEU A 7 -29.61 11.40 -57.88
CA LEU A 7 -29.54 9.95 -57.63
C LEU A 7 -28.28 9.54 -56.85
N GLY A 8 -27.13 10.16 -57.14
CA GLY A 8 -25.89 9.90 -56.39
C GLY A 8 -25.96 10.36 -54.93
N ALA A 9 -26.58 11.52 -54.67
CA ALA A 9 -26.77 12.03 -53.31
C ALA A 9 -27.76 11.17 -52.50
N CYS A 10 -28.86 10.71 -53.12
CA CYS A 10 -29.81 9.81 -52.47
C CYS A 10 -29.19 8.44 -52.14
N ALA A 11 -28.33 7.91 -53.01
CA ALA A 11 -27.63 6.65 -52.74
C ALA A 11 -26.68 6.78 -51.53
N LEU A 12 -25.89 7.86 -51.45
CA LEU A 12 -25.00 8.11 -50.31
C LEU A 12 -25.75 8.29 -48.98
N ALA A 13 -26.90 8.96 -48.99
CA ALA A 13 -27.74 9.14 -47.81
C ALA A 13 -28.34 7.80 -47.31
N ALA A 14 -28.69 6.89 -48.22
CA ALA A 14 -29.22 5.57 -47.86
C ALA A 14 -28.17 4.65 -47.21
N VAL A 15 -26.88 4.77 -47.57
CA VAL A 15 -25.80 3.98 -46.95
C VAL A 15 -25.45 4.50 -45.54
N ALA A 16 -25.53 5.81 -45.31
CA ALA A 16 -25.24 6.40 -43.99
C ALA A 16 -26.32 6.08 -42.93
N ALA A 17 -27.54 5.76 -43.34
CA ALA A 17 -28.65 5.44 -42.43
C ALA A 17 -28.63 3.99 -41.90
N CYS A 18 -27.73 3.13 -42.37
CA CYS A 18 -27.61 1.73 -41.95
C CYS A 18 -26.41 1.44 -41.03
N GLN A 19 -25.73 2.45 -40.50
CA GLN A 19 -24.73 2.23 -39.45
C GLN A 19 -25.38 2.36 -38.07
N PRO A 20 -25.33 1.33 -37.21
CA PRO A 20 -25.77 1.47 -35.83
C PRO A 20 -24.92 2.54 -35.14
N ALA A 21 -25.57 3.50 -34.47
CA ALA A 21 -24.88 4.45 -33.62
C ALA A 21 -24.11 3.65 -32.55
N ALA A 22 -22.78 3.66 -32.63
CA ALA A 22 -21.95 3.04 -31.61
C ALA A 22 -22.29 3.70 -30.25
N PRO A 23 -22.62 2.93 -29.21
CA PRO A 23 -22.85 3.51 -27.89
C PRO A 23 -21.57 4.25 -27.47
N GLU A 24 -21.74 5.51 -27.06
CA GLU A 24 -20.66 6.44 -26.72
C GLU A 24 -19.75 5.95 -25.58
N ASP A 25 -20.13 4.87 -24.92
CA ASP A 25 -19.43 4.25 -23.80
C ASP A 25 -18.32 3.29 -24.25
N SER A 26 -18.16 3.06 -25.56
CA SER A 26 -17.18 2.08 -26.10
C SER A 26 -15.76 2.67 -26.31
N ARG A 27 -15.59 3.99 -26.12
CA ARG A 27 -14.30 4.68 -26.35
C ARG A 27 -13.34 4.63 -25.15
N PHE A 28 -13.79 4.08 -24.02
CA PHE A 28 -12.97 3.83 -22.84
C PHE A 28 -13.12 2.36 -22.46
N GLY A 29 -11.99 1.67 -22.28
CA GLY A 29 -11.96 0.25 -21.97
C GLY A 29 -12.82 -0.12 -20.76
N VAL A 30 -13.30 -1.36 -20.75
CA VAL A 30 -14.00 -1.95 -19.61
C VAL A 30 -13.17 -1.77 -18.33
N GLY A 31 -13.59 -0.88 -17.42
CA GLY A 31 -13.01 -0.80 -16.07
C GLY A 31 -12.66 0.58 -15.51
N PHE A 32 -12.95 1.69 -16.17
CA PHE A 32 -12.82 3.03 -15.55
C PHE A 32 -14.16 3.73 -15.55
N ASP A 33 -14.97 3.43 -14.53
CA ASP A 33 -16.12 4.22 -14.20
C ASP A 33 -15.69 5.61 -13.70
N GLN A 34 -16.48 6.64 -14.04
CA GLN A 34 -16.32 8.05 -13.60
C GLN A 34 -16.29 8.21 -12.06
N THR A 35 -16.47 7.11 -11.31
CA THR A 35 -16.41 7.08 -9.85
C THR A 35 -15.00 7.37 -9.34
N PHE A 36 -13.95 6.99 -10.07
CA PHE A 36 -12.57 7.21 -9.61
C PHE A 36 -12.18 8.69 -9.59
N ASP A 37 -12.62 9.45 -10.59
CA ASP A 37 -12.37 10.90 -10.63
C ASP A 37 -13.24 11.65 -9.62
N ALA A 38 -14.49 11.21 -9.41
CA ALA A 38 -15.34 11.73 -8.35
C ALA A 38 -14.77 11.44 -6.93
N GLN A 39 -14.19 10.26 -6.72
CA GLN A 39 -13.52 9.89 -5.48
C GLN A 39 -12.25 10.72 -5.24
N ARG A 40 -11.45 10.97 -6.28
CA ARG A 40 -10.29 11.86 -6.19
C ARG A 40 -10.70 13.29 -5.82
N ALA A 41 -11.71 13.85 -6.48
CA ALA A 41 -12.20 15.19 -6.19
C ALA A 41 -12.70 15.31 -4.74
N ASN A 42 -13.48 14.34 -4.25
CA ASN A 42 -13.97 14.34 -2.87
C ASN A 42 -12.84 14.26 -1.83
N ARG A 43 -11.80 13.46 -2.12
CA ARG A 43 -10.62 13.35 -1.25
C ARG A 43 -9.81 14.65 -1.23
N ASP A 44 -9.63 15.28 -2.38
CA ASP A 44 -8.85 16.51 -2.48
C ASP A 44 -9.59 17.69 -1.82
N VAL A 45 -10.94 17.70 -1.85
CA VAL A 45 -11.78 18.61 -1.05
C VAL A 45 -11.60 18.35 0.45
N ALA A 46 -11.61 17.09 0.89
CA ALA A 46 -11.41 16.75 2.31
C ALA A 46 -10.02 17.14 2.85
N LEU A 47 -8.98 17.13 2.01
CA LEU A 47 -7.63 17.55 2.37
C LEU A 47 -7.47 19.08 2.40
N THR A 48 -8.20 19.80 1.54
CA THR A 48 -8.10 21.26 1.43
C THR A 48 -8.97 22.02 2.44
N THR A 49 -10.07 21.42 2.91
CA THR A 49 -10.95 22.06 3.92
C THR A 49 -10.43 21.98 5.35
N GLY A 50 -9.27 21.34 5.60
CA GLY A 50 -8.58 21.39 6.90
C GLY A 50 -9.39 20.88 8.10
N GLN A 51 -10.54 20.24 7.87
CA GLN A 51 -11.40 19.66 8.91
C GLN A 51 -10.89 18.29 9.36
N GLN A 52 -9.60 18.20 9.68
CA GLN A 52 -9.12 17.26 10.68
C GLN A 52 -8.84 18.08 11.93
N THR A 53 -9.83 18.16 12.81
CA THR A 53 -9.67 18.68 14.16
C THR A 53 -8.81 17.70 14.94
N VAL A 54 -7.50 17.72 14.71
CA VAL A 54 -6.54 17.16 15.66
C VAL A 54 -6.55 18.10 16.87
N PRO A 55 -6.91 17.63 18.07
CA PRO A 55 -6.91 18.49 19.25
C PRO A 55 -5.51 19.07 19.45
N ALA A 56 -5.44 20.38 19.75
CA ALA A 56 -4.18 21.05 20.02
C ALA A 56 -3.43 20.32 21.14
N ALA A 57 -2.15 20.03 20.91
CA ALA A 57 -1.32 19.36 21.90
C ALA A 57 -1.29 20.17 23.21
N PRO A 58 -1.43 19.53 24.38
CA PRO A 58 -1.36 20.23 25.65
C PRO A 58 0.00 20.94 25.80
N GLY A 59 -0.02 22.16 26.34
CA GLY A 59 1.18 22.96 26.54
C GLY A 59 2.21 22.26 27.42
N VAL A 60 3.41 22.06 26.90
CA VAL A 60 4.54 21.46 27.62
C VAL A 60 5.24 22.54 28.44
N SER A 61 5.12 22.45 29.77
CA SER A 61 5.94 23.26 30.69
C SER A 61 7.19 22.48 31.09
N ALA A 62 8.36 23.01 30.78
CA ALA A 62 9.62 22.45 31.26
C ALA A 62 9.93 23.01 32.66
N ARG A 63 9.82 22.16 33.69
CA ARG A 63 10.35 22.44 35.03
C ARG A 63 11.60 21.58 35.22
N SER A 64 12.70 22.20 35.64
CA SER A 64 13.93 21.48 36.01
C SER A 64 13.63 20.52 37.15
N LEU A 65 13.83 19.23 36.92
CA LEU A 65 13.76 18.20 37.95
C LEU A 65 14.94 18.38 38.92
N PRO A 66 14.73 18.27 40.24
CA PRO A 66 15.84 18.24 41.18
C PRO A 66 16.77 17.07 40.84
N ALA A 67 18.08 17.28 40.97
CA ALA A 67 19.06 16.23 40.72
C ALA A 67 18.79 15.03 41.63
N THR A 68 18.83 13.83 41.05
CA THR A 68 18.55 12.58 41.75
C THR A 68 19.46 12.44 42.97
N GLY A 69 18.86 12.32 44.15
CA GLY A 69 19.58 12.23 45.44
C GLY A 69 19.96 13.58 46.07
N SER A 70 19.50 14.71 45.52
CA SER A 70 19.62 16.02 46.19
C SER A 70 18.62 16.15 47.34
N ALA A 71 18.89 17.04 48.29
CA ALA A 71 17.96 17.33 49.39
C ALA A 71 16.57 17.78 48.89
N ALA A 72 16.51 18.44 47.73
CA ALA A 72 15.27 18.86 47.09
C ALA A 72 14.46 17.67 46.51
N ASP A 73 15.14 16.64 46.00
CA ASP A 73 14.52 15.42 45.50
C ASP A 73 13.93 14.60 46.66
N THR A 74 14.68 14.44 47.76
CA THR A 74 14.18 13.79 48.97
C THR A 74 12.99 14.52 49.58
N ALA A 75 13.02 15.86 49.63
CA ALA A 75 11.91 16.66 50.14
C ALA A 75 10.64 16.52 49.27
N ALA A 76 10.79 16.47 47.94
CA ALA A 76 9.68 16.27 47.00
C ALA A 76 9.09 14.85 47.10
N GLN A 77 9.93 13.82 47.23
CA GLN A 77 9.47 12.44 47.44
C GLN A 77 8.74 12.27 48.79
N THR A 78 9.26 12.91 49.84
CA THR A 78 8.64 12.86 51.17
C THR A 78 7.27 13.55 51.17
N THR A 79 7.13 14.70 50.49
CA THR A 79 5.83 15.38 50.37
C THR A 79 4.84 14.59 49.51
N ALA A 80 5.29 13.92 48.45
CA ALA A 80 4.44 13.05 47.64
C ALA A 80 3.92 11.85 48.43
N ILE A 81 4.78 11.16 49.18
CA ILE A 81 4.38 10.03 50.02
C ILE A 81 3.42 10.50 51.12
N LEU A 82 3.71 11.63 51.78
CA LEU A 82 2.85 12.17 52.83
C LEU A 82 1.49 12.65 52.31
N ALA A 83 1.41 13.15 51.08
CA ALA A 83 0.13 13.47 50.43
C ALA A 83 -0.67 12.20 50.09
N GLN A 84 0.01 11.08 49.83
CA GLN A 84 -0.60 9.82 49.43
C GLN A 84 -1.03 8.96 50.62
N THR A 85 -0.36 9.07 51.76
CA THR A 85 -0.67 8.31 52.99
C THR A 85 -1.32 9.14 54.08
N GLY A 86 -1.26 10.47 53.98
CA GLY A 86 -1.54 11.35 55.10
C GLY A 86 -3.02 11.51 55.46
N GLN A 87 -3.96 11.53 54.50
CA GLN A 87 -5.34 11.97 54.76
C GLN A 87 -6.26 11.46 53.63
N PRO A 88 -6.92 10.27 53.68
CA PRO A 88 -8.10 10.05 54.53
C PRO A 88 -8.32 8.54 54.87
N ALA A 89 -7.37 7.86 55.52
CA ALA A 89 -7.49 6.41 55.73
C ALA A 89 -8.69 6.01 56.62
N ASP A 90 -9.18 6.91 57.48
CA ASP A 90 -10.24 6.59 58.46
C ASP A 90 -11.65 6.85 57.92
N ALA A 91 -11.83 7.84 57.04
CA ALA A 91 -13.13 8.19 56.48
C ALA A 91 -13.56 7.21 55.37
N GLU A 92 -12.63 6.78 54.52
CA GLU A 92 -12.88 5.78 53.46
C GLU A 92 -13.22 4.41 54.07
N ARG A 93 -12.55 4.01 55.16
CA ARG A 93 -12.83 2.76 55.89
C ARG A 93 -14.20 2.77 56.55
N LEU A 94 -14.61 3.90 57.16
CA LEU A 94 -15.94 4.04 57.74
C LEU A 94 -17.03 4.04 56.66
N ALA A 95 -16.80 4.68 55.52
CA ALA A 95 -17.73 4.68 54.39
C ALA A 95 -17.86 3.30 53.73
N ALA A 96 -16.76 2.54 53.59
CA ALA A 96 -16.79 1.18 53.04
C ALA A 96 -17.47 0.16 53.97
N ALA A 97 -17.36 0.34 55.30
CA ALA A 97 -18.09 -0.46 56.29
C ALA A 97 -19.60 -0.12 56.30
N ALA A 98 -19.95 1.16 56.12
CA ALA A 98 -21.33 1.63 56.04
C ALA A 98 -22.04 1.24 54.73
N ALA A 99 -21.29 1.12 53.62
CA ALA A 99 -21.82 0.69 52.32
C ALA A 99 -22.01 -0.84 52.19
N ASN A 100 -21.55 -1.62 53.18
CA ASN A 100 -21.67 -3.09 53.24
C ASN A 100 -22.48 -3.52 54.48
N SER A 101 -22.17 -4.69 55.05
CA SER A 101 -22.88 -5.37 56.14
C SER A 101 -22.74 -4.74 57.54
N GLY A 102 -22.21 -3.52 57.66
CA GLY A 102 -21.95 -2.85 58.94
C GLY A 102 -20.78 -3.46 59.74
N VAL A 103 -20.04 -4.39 59.15
CA VAL A 103 -18.86 -5.04 59.76
C VAL A 103 -17.60 -4.39 59.18
N PRO A 104 -16.62 -3.99 60.01
CA PRO A 104 -15.36 -3.43 59.51
C PRO A 104 -14.61 -4.47 58.64
N PRO A 105 -14.02 -4.06 57.49
CA PRO A 105 -13.22 -4.94 56.64
C PRO A 105 -12.10 -5.64 57.42
N VAL A 106 -11.81 -6.90 57.08
CA VAL A 106 -10.70 -7.64 57.69
C VAL A 106 -9.38 -7.01 57.24
N GLU A 107 -8.60 -6.52 58.21
CA GLU A 107 -7.28 -5.93 57.97
C GLU A 107 -6.30 -6.98 57.45
N ALA A 108 -5.58 -6.68 56.36
CA ALA A 108 -4.51 -7.54 55.86
C ALA A 108 -3.24 -7.33 56.70
N SER A 109 -3.27 -7.72 57.97
CA SER A 109 -2.12 -7.71 58.87
C SER A 109 -1.43 -9.08 58.89
N PRO A 110 -0.09 -9.16 58.93
CA PRO A 110 0.65 -10.40 59.19
C PRO A 110 0.31 -11.07 60.53
N SER A 111 -0.32 -10.34 61.45
CA SER A 111 -0.78 -10.85 62.74
C SER A 111 -2.13 -11.58 62.66
N ASN A 112 -2.82 -11.54 61.51
CA ASN A 112 -4.08 -12.25 61.34
C ASN A 112 -3.84 -13.71 60.92
N PRO A 113 -4.68 -14.66 61.37
CA PRO A 113 -4.57 -16.05 60.96
C PRO A 113 -4.64 -16.17 59.43
N PRO A 114 -3.77 -16.97 58.78
CA PRO A 114 -3.84 -17.17 57.34
C PRO A 114 -5.19 -17.79 56.96
N PRO A 115 -5.82 -17.37 55.85
CA PRO A 115 -7.09 -17.92 55.41
C PRO A 115 -6.97 -19.42 55.17
N ALA A 116 -8.01 -20.17 55.53
CA ALA A 116 -8.08 -21.61 55.32
C ALA A 116 -7.99 -21.91 53.81
N VAL A 117 -6.97 -22.66 53.41
CA VAL A 117 -6.83 -23.14 52.03
C VAL A 117 -7.93 -24.16 51.74
N VAL A 118 -8.77 -23.87 50.74
CA VAL A 118 -9.86 -24.75 50.33
C VAL A 118 -9.32 -25.71 49.28
N ASN A 119 -9.01 -26.94 49.66
CA ASN A 119 -8.39 -27.95 48.79
C ASN A 119 -9.43 -28.75 47.98
N SER A 120 -10.62 -28.20 47.75
CA SER A 120 -11.72 -28.89 47.07
C SER A 120 -11.53 -28.87 45.56
N ALA A 121 -11.83 -29.99 44.89
CA ALA A 121 -11.61 -30.27 43.46
C ALA A 121 -12.33 -29.35 42.44
N THR A 122 -12.86 -28.21 42.85
CA THR A 122 -13.55 -27.23 42.00
C THR A 122 -13.03 -25.80 42.17
N GLY A 123 -11.87 -25.59 42.82
CA GLY A 123 -11.45 -24.26 43.28
C GLY A 123 -10.17 -23.66 42.71
N ILE A 124 -9.29 -24.40 42.02
CA ILE A 124 -8.05 -23.83 41.44
C ILE A 124 -7.78 -24.46 40.07
N SER A 125 -7.61 -23.57 39.10
CA SER A 125 -7.05 -23.81 37.77
C SER A 125 -5.87 -24.81 37.79
N GLN A 126 -6.04 -25.98 37.16
CA GLN A 126 -5.03 -27.06 37.16
C GLN A 126 -3.87 -26.83 36.18
N GLU A 127 -3.82 -25.67 35.52
CA GLU A 127 -2.85 -25.35 34.47
C GLU A 127 -1.40 -25.25 34.99
N ASN A 128 -1.20 -25.18 36.31
CA ASN A 128 0.12 -25.17 36.96
C ASN A 128 0.43 -26.43 37.80
N SER A 129 -0.42 -27.47 37.76
CA SER A 129 -0.16 -28.73 38.50
C SER A 129 0.65 -29.71 37.65
N PHE A 130 1.87 -30.03 38.08
CA PHE A 130 2.76 -30.96 37.35
C PHE A 130 2.18 -32.37 37.24
N ASP A 131 1.44 -32.84 38.25
CA ASP A 131 0.79 -34.15 38.23
C ASP A 131 -0.40 -34.18 37.24
N ALA A 132 -1.14 -33.08 37.14
CA ALA A 132 -2.25 -32.95 36.20
C ALA A 132 -1.77 -32.87 34.74
N VAL A 133 -0.65 -32.17 34.50
CA VAL A 133 -0.04 -32.03 33.16
C VAL A 133 0.60 -33.35 32.71
N THR A 134 1.21 -34.11 33.63
CA THR A 134 1.84 -35.41 33.33
C THR A 134 0.80 -36.45 32.88
N GLY A 135 -0.43 -36.41 33.42
CA GLY A 135 -1.51 -37.30 33.01
C GLY A 135 -2.20 -36.93 31.69
N GLN A 136 -2.02 -35.71 31.18
CA GLN A 136 -2.73 -35.23 29.99
C GLN A 136 -2.07 -35.62 28.66
N ARG A 137 -0.75 -35.87 28.62
CA ARG A 137 -0.03 -36.26 27.40
C ARG A 137 1.12 -37.20 27.69
N SER A 138 1.07 -38.41 27.12
CA SER A 138 2.17 -39.37 27.22
C SER A 138 3.26 -39.09 26.17
N ILE A 139 4.47 -39.57 26.45
CA ILE A 139 5.64 -39.45 25.56
C ILE A 139 5.35 -40.13 24.20
N GLU A 140 4.63 -41.24 24.23
CA GLU A 140 4.23 -42.00 23.04
C GLU A 140 3.27 -41.18 22.15
N SER A 141 2.33 -40.45 22.76
CA SER A 141 1.40 -39.58 22.02
C SER A 141 2.14 -38.44 21.30
N ASP A 142 3.16 -37.88 21.95
CA ASP A 142 3.95 -36.78 21.37
C ASP A 142 4.87 -37.29 20.26
N ALA A 143 5.47 -38.48 20.45
CA ALA A 143 6.25 -39.16 19.41
C ALA A 143 5.40 -39.46 18.16
N ALA A 144 4.17 -39.96 18.33
CA ALA A 144 3.26 -40.22 17.24
C ALA A 144 2.89 -38.94 16.47
N ARG A 145 2.67 -37.83 17.17
CA ARG A 145 2.37 -36.54 16.56
C ARG A 145 3.57 -35.96 15.80
N ILE A 146 4.78 -36.07 16.35
CA ILE A 146 6.01 -35.68 15.66
C ILE A 146 6.21 -36.52 14.40
N ALA A 147 5.96 -37.84 14.46
CA ALA A 147 6.04 -38.72 13.30
C ALA A 147 5.01 -38.32 12.22
N ALA A 148 3.77 -38.03 12.60
CA ALA A 148 2.74 -37.54 11.68
C ALA A 148 3.12 -36.21 11.03
N ASN A 149 3.63 -35.25 11.80
CA ASN A 149 4.09 -33.96 11.28
C ASN A 149 5.27 -34.13 10.33
N ARG A 150 6.22 -35.02 10.64
CA ARG A 150 7.36 -35.32 9.77
C ARG A 150 6.94 -36.02 8.48
N ALA A 151 5.92 -36.88 8.53
CA ALA A 151 5.37 -37.55 7.35
C ALA A 151 4.68 -36.57 6.39
N GLN A 152 4.16 -35.45 6.90
CA GLN A 152 3.51 -34.40 6.12
C GLN A 152 4.47 -33.28 5.68
N TYR A 153 5.66 -33.21 6.28
CA TYR A 153 6.63 -32.15 5.98
C TYR A 153 7.29 -32.38 4.62
N GLN A 154 7.05 -31.46 3.68
CA GLN A 154 7.76 -31.38 2.41
C GLN A 154 8.59 -30.10 2.33
N VAL A 155 9.86 -30.24 2.01
CA VAL A 155 10.75 -29.11 1.71
C VAL A 155 10.76 -28.89 0.21
N ILE A 156 10.15 -27.80 -0.25
CA ILE A 156 10.27 -27.36 -1.63
C ILE A 156 11.59 -26.62 -1.75
N GLN A 157 12.51 -27.15 -2.56
CA GLN A 157 13.78 -26.48 -2.83
C GLN A 157 13.54 -25.28 -3.75
N PRO A 158 14.18 -24.11 -3.48
CA PRO A 158 14.07 -22.97 -4.37
C PRO A 158 14.70 -23.33 -5.72
N GLN A 159 13.90 -23.25 -6.78
CA GLN A 159 14.39 -23.39 -8.15
C GLN A 159 15.02 -22.07 -8.60
N ALA A 160 16.16 -22.14 -9.28
CA ALA A 160 16.80 -20.97 -9.87
C ALA A 160 15.85 -20.32 -10.88
N LEU A 161 15.72 -18.99 -10.81
CA LEU A 161 14.97 -18.23 -11.81
C LEU A 161 15.63 -18.43 -13.18
N PRO A 162 14.84 -18.61 -14.25
CA PRO A 162 15.39 -18.73 -15.59
C PRO A 162 16.14 -17.44 -15.97
N GLU A 163 17.32 -17.60 -16.56
CA GLU A 163 18.08 -16.47 -17.12
C GLU A 163 17.37 -15.94 -18.36
N ARG A 164 17.18 -14.62 -18.44
CA ARG A 164 16.65 -13.99 -19.66
C ARG A 164 17.74 -13.97 -20.73
N SER A 165 17.62 -14.83 -21.75
CA SER A 165 18.60 -14.93 -22.84
C SER A 165 18.43 -13.87 -23.93
N GLU A 166 17.21 -13.34 -24.11
CA GLU A 166 16.86 -12.43 -25.20
C GLU A 166 16.04 -11.26 -24.64
N THR A 167 16.70 -10.37 -23.90
CA THR A 167 16.13 -9.05 -23.62
C THR A 167 16.35 -8.22 -24.88
N GLY A 168 15.30 -8.09 -25.70
CA GLY A 168 15.30 -7.14 -26.82
C GLY A 168 15.70 -5.72 -26.38
N PRO A 169 15.80 -4.77 -27.31
CA PRO A 169 16.33 -3.45 -27.04
C PRO A 169 15.70 -2.79 -25.80
N ASN A 170 16.55 -2.37 -24.86
CA ASN A 170 16.09 -1.76 -23.62
C ASN A 170 15.80 -0.27 -23.83
N ILE A 171 14.51 0.07 -23.87
CA ILE A 171 14.04 1.44 -24.06
C ILE A 171 14.46 2.39 -22.92
N VAL A 172 14.59 1.88 -21.69
CA VAL A 172 15.04 2.66 -20.52
C VAL A 172 16.51 3.00 -20.67
N ALA A 173 17.33 2.01 -21.05
CA ALA A 173 18.74 2.25 -21.33
C ALA A 173 18.93 3.27 -22.47
N TYR A 174 18.09 3.20 -23.50
CA TYR A 174 18.08 4.19 -24.58
C TYR A 174 17.64 5.58 -24.10
N ALA A 175 16.61 5.67 -23.26
CA ALA A 175 16.15 6.94 -22.67
C ALA A 175 17.27 7.62 -21.87
N LEU A 176 18.01 6.85 -21.06
CA LEU A 176 19.09 7.36 -20.23
C LEU A 176 20.35 7.72 -21.03
N ALA A 177 20.63 7.02 -22.13
CA ALA A 177 21.76 7.30 -23.00
C ALA A 177 21.53 8.52 -23.92
N SER A 178 20.27 8.80 -24.26
CA SER A 178 19.88 9.98 -25.05
C SER A 178 19.66 11.20 -24.15
N SER A 179 20.02 12.40 -24.61
CA SER A 179 19.98 13.63 -23.81
C SER A 179 19.19 14.78 -24.43
N HIS A 180 18.81 14.66 -25.70
CA HIS A 180 18.08 15.71 -26.41
C HIS A 180 16.56 15.62 -26.16
N PRO A 181 15.84 16.75 -26.21
CA PRO A 181 14.39 16.75 -26.09
C PRO A 181 13.72 16.15 -27.34
N VAL A 182 12.45 15.76 -27.18
CA VAL A 182 11.57 15.35 -28.29
C VAL A 182 11.49 16.46 -29.35
N GLY A 183 11.41 16.07 -30.63
CA GLY A 183 11.43 16.94 -31.79
C GLY A 183 12.81 17.43 -32.23
N THR A 184 13.89 17.06 -31.53
CA THR A 184 15.26 17.45 -31.91
C THR A 184 15.73 16.63 -33.11
N LYS A 185 15.71 17.22 -34.30
CA LYS A 185 16.10 16.52 -35.53
C LYS A 185 17.60 16.18 -35.56
N LEU A 186 17.93 14.92 -35.32
CA LEU A 186 19.29 14.37 -35.37
C LEU A 186 19.52 13.50 -36.62
N TYR A 187 18.48 12.81 -37.06
CA TYR A 187 18.53 11.83 -38.13
C TYR A 187 17.88 12.38 -39.40
N LYS A 188 18.53 12.14 -40.55
CA LYS A 188 17.97 12.53 -41.84
C LYS A 188 16.86 11.56 -42.24
N ARG A 189 15.65 12.10 -42.43
CA ARG A 189 14.47 11.34 -42.84
C ARG A 189 13.97 11.77 -44.21
N SER A 190 13.47 10.81 -44.99
CA SER A 190 12.77 11.09 -46.24
C SER A 190 11.37 11.59 -45.92
N ARG A 191 10.98 12.72 -46.51
CA ARG A 191 9.64 13.30 -46.34
C ARG A 191 8.59 12.67 -47.25
N PHE A 192 9.00 11.81 -48.17
CA PHE A 192 8.09 11.18 -49.11
C PHE A 192 7.17 10.18 -48.38
N ASN A 193 5.86 10.49 -48.35
CA ASN A 193 4.84 9.70 -47.66
C ASN A 193 5.11 9.48 -46.15
N ALA A 194 5.87 10.37 -45.50
CA ALA A 194 6.26 10.22 -44.10
C ALA A 194 5.04 10.08 -43.17
N THR A 195 4.06 10.98 -43.28
CA THR A 195 2.82 10.95 -42.47
C THR A 195 2.04 9.66 -42.63
N LYS A 196 1.80 9.21 -43.88
CA LYS A 196 1.06 7.96 -44.14
C LYS A 196 1.80 6.72 -43.62
N LYS A 197 3.13 6.72 -43.66
CA LYS A 197 3.94 5.62 -43.10
C LYS A 197 3.90 5.63 -41.58
N PHE A 198 4.05 6.80 -40.98
CA PHE A 198 3.96 7.00 -39.54
C PHE A 198 2.63 6.52 -38.99
N GLU A 199 1.50 7.01 -39.52
CA GLU A 199 0.16 6.60 -39.09
C GLU A 199 -0.05 5.08 -39.18
N ARG A 200 0.37 4.47 -40.30
CA ARG A 200 0.25 3.03 -40.50
C ARG A 200 1.14 2.21 -39.57
N SER A 201 2.37 2.66 -39.34
CA SER A 201 3.35 1.91 -38.55
C SER A 201 3.07 2.05 -37.05
N CYS A 202 2.74 3.26 -36.59
CA CYS A 202 2.44 3.54 -35.19
C CYS A 202 1.06 3.01 -34.77
N GLY A 203 0.07 3.00 -35.67
CA GLY A 203 -1.25 2.42 -35.38
C GLY A 203 -1.26 0.90 -35.15
N LYS A 204 -0.12 0.21 -35.26
CA LYS A 204 0.00 -1.23 -34.98
C LYS A 204 0.24 -1.55 -33.52
N PHE A 205 0.71 -0.58 -32.74
CA PHE A 205 1.13 -0.82 -31.36
C PHE A 205 0.10 -0.27 -30.38
N PRO A 206 -0.31 -1.06 -29.38
CA PRO A 206 -1.20 -0.59 -28.31
C PRO A 206 -0.51 0.41 -27.37
N HIS A 207 0.82 0.36 -27.27
CA HIS A 207 1.61 1.16 -26.34
C HIS A 207 2.83 1.79 -27.04
N LEU A 208 3.18 3.02 -26.64
CA LEU A 208 4.30 3.77 -27.21
C LEU A 208 5.65 3.09 -26.92
N ASP A 209 5.80 2.52 -25.72
CA ASP A 209 7.00 1.78 -25.30
C ASP A 209 7.28 0.57 -26.19
N GLN A 210 6.23 -0.10 -26.64
CA GLN A 210 6.32 -1.21 -27.58
C GLN A 210 6.72 -0.73 -28.98
N ALA A 211 6.23 0.43 -29.40
CA ALA A 211 6.65 1.03 -30.66
C ALA A 211 8.14 1.41 -30.63
N GLN A 212 8.61 1.97 -29.51
CA GLN A 212 10.02 2.32 -29.33
C GLN A 212 10.93 1.09 -29.30
N SER A 213 10.55 0.03 -28.60
CA SER A 213 11.36 -1.20 -28.56
C SER A 213 11.47 -1.85 -29.94
N GLU A 214 10.37 -1.91 -30.70
CA GLU A 214 10.36 -2.44 -32.06
C GLU A 214 11.15 -1.55 -33.04
N PHE A 215 11.05 -0.23 -32.88
CA PHE A 215 11.87 0.71 -33.63
C PHE A 215 13.36 0.45 -33.42
N LEU A 216 13.80 0.32 -32.16
CA LEU A 216 15.19 -0.02 -31.84
C LEU A 216 15.58 -1.39 -32.40
N ALA A 217 14.68 -2.37 -32.37
CA ALA A 217 14.93 -3.72 -32.89
C ALA A 217 15.07 -3.73 -34.42
N ALA A 218 14.30 -2.88 -35.11
CA ALA A 218 14.33 -2.73 -36.57
C ALA A 218 15.55 -1.96 -37.11
N GLY A 219 16.46 -1.52 -36.23
CA GLY A 219 17.66 -0.76 -36.55
C GLY A 219 17.68 0.66 -35.99
N GLY A 220 16.68 1.02 -35.20
CA GLY A 220 16.61 2.24 -34.41
C GLY A 220 16.72 3.50 -35.26
N PRO A 221 17.25 4.59 -34.66
CA PRO A 221 17.23 5.88 -35.32
C PRO A 221 18.17 5.97 -36.53
N GLN A 222 19.17 5.10 -36.63
CA GLN A 222 20.02 4.99 -37.82
C GLN A 222 19.24 4.44 -39.02
N LYS A 223 18.25 3.55 -38.81
CA LYS A 223 17.54 2.86 -39.90
C LYS A 223 16.03 2.76 -39.64
N ASP A 224 15.34 3.87 -39.84
CA ASP A 224 13.88 3.92 -39.81
C ASP A 224 13.25 3.43 -41.13
N ARG A 225 13.18 2.10 -41.34
CA ARG A 225 12.52 1.51 -42.51
C ARG A 225 11.00 1.69 -42.50
N ASN A 226 10.42 1.71 -41.32
CA ASN A 226 8.98 1.70 -41.12
C ASN A 226 8.37 3.11 -41.08
N GLY A 227 9.20 4.16 -41.05
CA GLY A 227 8.75 5.55 -40.96
C GLY A 227 8.13 5.87 -39.61
N MET A 228 8.64 5.27 -38.53
CA MET A 228 8.12 5.44 -37.17
C MET A 228 8.57 6.76 -36.52
N ASP A 229 9.64 7.37 -37.03
CA ASP A 229 10.24 8.62 -36.53
C ASP A 229 10.42 9.60 -37.72
N PRO A 230 9.35 10.30 -38.15
CA PRO A 230 9.34 11.15 -39.33
C PRO A 230 10.06 12.50 -39.13
N ASP A 231 10.12 12.98 -37.90
CA ASP A 231 10.84 14.17 -37.46
C ASP A 231 12.34 13.91 -37.26
N GLY A 232 12.74 12.66 -37.08
CA GLY A 232 14.13 12.23 -37.04
C GLY A 232 14.79 12.54 -35.71
N ASP A 233 14.02 12.57 -34.62
CA ASP A 233 14.54 12.79 -33.28
C ASP A 233 15.01 11.48 -32.63
N GLY A 234 14.71 10.33 -33.22
CA GLY A 234 15.07 9.03 -32.69
C GLY A 234 14.13 8.51 -31.61
N TYR A 235 12.94 9.09 -31.48
CA TYR A 235 11.84 8.63 -30.64
C TYR A 235 10.64 8.26 -31.52
N ALA A 236 10.33 6.96 -31.57
CA ALA A 236 9.29 6.43 -32.42
C ALA A 236 7.90 6.79 -31.92
N CYS A 237 6.98 7.07 -32.84
CA CYS A 237 5.54 7.17 -32.55
C CYS A 237 5.20 8.16 -31.43
N SER A 238 5.97 9.25 -31.31
CA SER A 238 5.83 10.26 -30.25
C SER A 238 6.10 9.75 -28.83
N TRP A 239 6.90 8.68 -28.70
CA TRP A 239 7.39 8.20 -27.42
C TRP A 239 8.24 9.28 -26.72
N ASP A 240 8.04 9.44 -25.41
CA ASP A 240 8.75 10.46 -24.62
C ASP A 240 9.74 9.80 -23.64
N PRO A 241 11.06 9.99 -23.80
CA PRO A 241 12.07 9.45 -22.89
C PRO A 241 12.08 10.14 -21.52
N SER A 242 11.47 11.32 -21.38
CA SER A 242 11.54 12.14 -20.16
C SER A 242 11.06 11.38 -18.93
N VAL A 243 10.03 10.54 -19.09
CA VAL A 243 9.43 9.71 -18.04
C VAL A 243 10.45 8.77 -17.38
N TYR A 244 11.45 8.31 -18.13
CA TYR A 244 12.48 7.40 -17.61
C TYR A 244 13.70 8.13 -17.06
N ARG A 245 13.94 9.37 -17.53
CA ARG A 245 15.07 10.18 -17.06
C ARG A 245 14.82 10.76 -15.67
N THR A 246 13.57 11.06 -15.32
CA THR A 246 13.21 11.59 -14.01
C THR A 246 13.29 10.54 -12.89
N LEU A 247 13.19 9.26 -13.23
CA LEU A 247 13.29 8.14 -12.27
C LEU A 247 14.73 7.74 -11.93
N GLY A 248 15.72 8.30 -12.64
CA GLY A 248 17.15 8.01 -12.46
C GLY A 248 17.92 9.01 -11.60
N ASN A 249 17.24 10.03 -11.05
CA ASN A 249 17.81 11.03 -10.15
C ASN A 249 17.30 10.85 -8.71
#